data_AF-A0A835D573-F1
#
_entry.id   AF-A0A835D573-F1
#
_cell.length_a   1.000
_cell.length_b   1.000
_cell.length_c   1.000
_cell.angle_alpha   90.00
_cell.angle_beta   90.00
_cell.angle_gamma   90.00
#
_symmetry.space_group_name_H-M   'P 1'
#
loop_
_entity.id
_entity.type
_entity.pdbx_description
1 polymer ?
#
loop_
_entity_poly.entity_id
_entity_poly.type
_entity_poly.pdbx_seq_one_letter_code
_entity_poly.pdbx_strand_id
1 'polypeptide(L)' 'MRNDSEIRDKRNVCYADIESGLWGWQCKSSIIAKENCALRCLSPSCYELIYESDPLEEGEKDFVRSQEYKYCMHSAEK' A
#
# COMPACT_ATOMS: atom_id res chain seq x y z
N MET A 1 5.13 4.92 -17.81
CA MET A 1 5.97 4.21 -16.81
C MET A 1 6.06 5.13 -15.60
N ARG A 2 5.36 4.82 -14.50
CA ARG A 2 5.38 5.67 -13.30
C ARG A 2 6.78 5.65 -12.70
N ASN A 3 7.35 6.80 -12.36
CA ASN A 3 8.67 6.86 -11.74
C ASN A 3 8.55 6.61 -10.22
N ASP A 4 9.62 6.14 -9.59
CA ASP A 4 9.67 5.88 -8.14
C ASP A 4 9.29 7.12 -7.31
N SER A 5 9.60 8.32 -7.81
CA SER A 5 9.20 9.58 -7.19
C SER A 5 7.69 9.76 -7.13
N GLU A 6 6.97 9.46 -8.23
CA GLU A 6 5.52 9.60 -8.31
C GLU A 6 4.83 8.58 -7.40
N ILE A 7 5.36 7.36 -7.30
CA ILE A 7 4.85 6.34 -6.37
C ILE A 7 5.03 6.79 -4.93
N ARG A 8 6.19 7.39 -4.60
CA ARG A 8 6.44 7.95 -3.27
C ARG A 8 5.49 9.10 -2.96
N ASP A 9 5.26 10.00 -3.90
CA ASP A 9 4.38 11.15 -3.69
C ASP A 9 2.92 10.70 -3.51
N LYS A 10 2.44 9.75 -4.32
CA LYS A 10 1.12 9.12 -4.12
C LYS A 10 1.00 8.42 -2.77
N ARG A 11 2.06 7.75 -2.31
CA ARG A 11 2.08 7.10 -1.00
C ARG A 11 1.90 8.13 0.11
N ASN A 12 2.56 9.27 0.01
CA ASN A 12 2.40 10.36 0.99
C ASN A 12 0.96 10.90 1.03
N VAL A 13 0.29 11.01 -0.13
CA VAL A 13 -1.14 11.35 -0.20
C VAL A 13 -1.99 10.30 0.52
N CYS A 14 -1.75 9.01 0.27
CA CYS A 14 -2.43 7.92 0.97
C CYS A 14 -2.25 7.98 2.49
N TYR A 15 -1.04 8.26 2.97
CA TYR A 15 -0.82 8.45 4.40
C TYR A 15 -1.59 9.66 4.95
N ALA A 16 -1.63 10.78 4.23
CA ALA A 16 -2.38 11.96 4.65
C ALA A 16 -3.90 11.67 4.73
N ASP A 17 -4.45 10.93 3.77
CA ASP A 17 -5.86 10.52 3.76
C ASP A 17 -6.19 9.54 4.88
N ILE A 18 -5.27 8.62 5.20
CA ILE A 18 -5.42 7.74 6.36
C ILE A 18 -5.40 8.58 7.64
N GLU A 19 -4.46 9.51 7.79
CA GLU A 19 -4.35 10.38 8.97
C GLU A 19 -5.52 11.36 9.12
N SER A 20 -6.16 11.79 8.04
CA SER A 20 -7.39 12.60 8.11
C SER A 20 -8.60 11.81 8.62
N GLY A 21 -8.52 10.47 8.63
CA GLY A 21 -9.58 9.58 9.11
C GLY A 21 -10.53 9.08 8.03
N LEU A 22 -10.28 9.40 6.75
CA LEU A 22 -11.11 8.96 5.62
C LEU A 22 -11.15 7.43 5.47
N TRP A 23 -10.11 6.74 5.93
CA TRP A 23 -9.96 5.29 5.87
C TRP A 23 -10.44 4.56 7.13
N GLY A 24 -11.06 5.28 8.08
CA GLY A 24 -11.57 4.72 9.33
C GLY A 24 -10.48 4.45 10.37
N TRP A 25 -10.92 4.14 11.59
CA TRP A 25 -10.02 4.00 12.74
C TRP A 25 -9.09 2.78 12.65
N GLN A 26 -9.51 1.73 11.93
CA GLN A 26 -8.72 0.50 11.79
C GLN A 26 -7.38 0.76 11.11
N CYS A 27 -7.33 1.62 10.09
CA CYS A 27 -6.09 2.01 9.42
C CYS A 27 -5.14 2.84 10.29
N LYS A 28 -5.55 3.22 11.49
CA LYS A 28 -4.71 3.91 12.49
C LYS A 28 -4.41 3.04 13.72
N SER A 29 -4.95 1.82 13.77
CA SER A 29 -4.84 0.95 14.95
C SER A 29 -3.41 0.50 15.23
N SER A 30 -2.58 0.43 14.19
CA SER A 30 -1.16 0.12 14.31
C SER A 30 -0.38 0.62 13.09
N ILE A 31 0.96 0.49 13.13
CA ILE A 31 1.81 0.84 12.00
C ILE A 31 1.53 -0.09 10.82
N ILE A 32 1.35 -1.40 11.04
CA ILE A 32 1.08 -2.32 9.93
C ILE A 32 -0.32 -2.17 9.36
N ALA A 33 -1.31 -1.82 10.19
CA ALA A 33 -2.64 -1.51 9.70
C ALA A 33 -2.62 -0.29 8.77
N LYS A 34 -1.83 0.74 9.13
CA LYS A 34 -1.60 1.91 8.28
C LYS A 34 -0.92 1.54 6.97
N GLU A 35 0.11 0.69 7.00
CA GLU A 35 0.79 0.23 5.79
C GLU A 35 -0.12 -0.58 4.87
N ASN A 36 -0.89 -1.54 5.39
CA ASN A 36 -1.86 -2.30 4.61
C ASN A 36 -2.89 -1.38 3.93
N CYS A 37 -3.41 -0.39 4.65
CA CYS A 37 -4.33 0.60 4.06
C CYS A 37 -3.64 1.49 3.02
N ALA A 38 -2.36 1.87 3.24
CA ALA A 38 -1.60 2.67 2.29
C ALA A 38 -1.32 1.90 1.00
N LEU A 39 -1.03 0.60 1.09
CA LEU A 39 -0.90 -0.28 -0.08
C LEU A 39 -2.23 -0.35 -0.84
N ARG A 40 -3.34 -0.62 -0.15
CA ARG A 40 -4.67 -0.63 -0.79
C ARG A 40 -5.04 0.71 -1.42
N CYS A 41 -4.68 1.83 -0.79
CA CYS A 41 -4.87 3.17 -1.34
C CYS A 41 -4.04 3.41 -2.61
N LEU A 42 -2.77 2.99 -2.60
CA LEU A 42 -1.86 3.18 -3.72
C LEU A 42 -2.32 2.44 -4.98
N SER A 43 -2.82 1.23 -4.82
CA SER A 43 -3.43 0.43 -5.88
C SER A 43 -4.29 -0.68 -5.29
N PRO A 44 -5.63 -0.54 -5.31
CA PRO A 44 -6.52 -1.59 -4.81
C PRO A 44 -6.30 -2.93 -5.52
N SER A 45 -6.13 -2.91 -6.85
CA SER A 45 -5.95 -4.11 -7.66
C SER A 45 -4.65 -4.86 -7.36
N CYS A 46 -3.53 -4.15 -7.18
CA CYS A 46 -2.27 -4.81 -6.80
C CYS A 46 -2.29 -5.29 -5.36
N TYR A 47 -3.01 -4.63 -4.47
CA TYR A 47 -3.18 -5.09 -3.09
C TYR A 47 -4.01 -6.37 -3.03
N GLU A 48 -5.14 -6.42 -3.74
CA GLU A 48 -5.99 -7.61 -3.84
C GLU A 48 -5.23 -8.82 -4.40
N LEU A 49 -4.39 -8.58 -5.41
CA LEU A 49 -3.59 -9.65 -6.03
C LEU A 49 -2.51 -10.22 -5.10
N ILE A 50 -1.92 -9.41 -4.22
CA ILE A 50 -0.65 -9.75 -3.55
C ILE A 50 -0.80 -9.92 -2.04
N TYR A 51 -1.65 -9.12 -1.41
CA TYR A 51 -1.73 -8.98 0.05
C TYR A 51 -3.13 -9.25 0.63
N GLU A 52 -4.22 -9.24 -0.13
CA GLU A 52 -5.57 -9.41 0.46
C GLU A 52 -5.75 -10.75 1.17
N SER A 53 -5.23 -11.84 0.60
CA SER A 53 -5.34 -13.17 1.21
C SER A 53 -4.45 -13.36 2.44
N ASP A 54 -3.36 -12.60 2.51
CA ASP A 54 -2.34 -12.70 3.56
C ASP A 54 -1.75 -11.30 3.84
N PRO A 55 -2.49 -10.44 4.57
CA PRO A 55 -2.06 -9.06 4.83
C PRO A 55 -0.78 -9.01 5.65
N LEU A 56 -0.05 -7.89 5.55
CA LEU A 56 1.20 -7.75 6.30
C LEU A 56 0.97 -7.83 7.81
N GLU A 57 1.84 -8.58 8.50
CA GLU A 57 1.82 -8.77 9.95
C GLU A 57 2.80 -7.83 10.68
N GLU A 58 2.55 -7.59 11.97
CA GLU A 58 3.45 -6.79 12.81
C GLU A 58 4.86 -7.43 12.90
N GLY A 59 5.88 -6.66 12.53
CA GLY A 59 7.27 -7.12 12.51
C GLY A 59 7.68 -7.88 11.24
N GLU A 60 6.76 -8.10 10.29
CA GLU A 60 7.07 -8.75 9.02
C GLU A 60 8.01 -7.90 8.15
N LYS A 61 8.98 -8.57 7.53
CA LYS A 61 9.84 -7.99 6.49
C LYS A 61 9.67 -8.76 5.20
N ASP A 62 8.89 -8.18 4.31
CA ASP A 62 8.48 -8.85 3.08
C ASP A 62 9.11 -8.22 1.84
N PHE A 63 10.34 -8.65 1.54
CA PHE A 63 11.10 -8.14 0.42
C PHE A 63 10.62 -8.67 -0.94
N VAL A 64 10.00 -9.86 -0.97
CA VAL A 64 9.60 -10.50 -2.22
C VAL A 64 8.30 -9.90 -2.72
N ARG A 65 7.23 -9.94 -1.90
CA ARG A 65 5.93 -9.40 -2.33
C ARG A 65 5.98 -7.89 -2.49
N SER A 66 6.87 -7.18 -1.79
CA SER A 66 7.05 -5.74 -2.01
C SER A 66 7.63 -5.42 -3.39
N GLN A 67 8.50 -6.27 -3.94
CA GLN A 67 8.98 -6.14 -5.33
C GLN A 67 7.89 -6.51 -6.33
N GLU A 68 7.13 -7.58 -6.07
CA GLU A 68 6.00 -7.98 -6.92
C GLU A 68 4.94 -6.87 -6.97
N TYR A 69 4.66 -6.25 -5.82
CA TYR A 69 3.71 -5.14 -5.71
C TYR A 69 4.18 -3.93 -6.48
N LYS A 70 5.47 -3.56 -6.36
CA LYS A 70 6.06 -2.50 -7.16
C LYS A 70 5.93 -2.81 -8.66
N TYR A 71 6.27 -4.03 -9.09
CA TYR A 71 6.15 -4.45 -10.48
C TYR A 71 4.69 -4.41 -10.99
N CYS A 72 3.74 -4.87 -10.18
CA CYS A 72 2.32 -4.79 -10.48
C CYS A 72 1.90 -3.33 -10.72
N MET A 73 2.26 -2.41 -9.83
CA MET A 73 1.93 -0.99 -9.96
C MET A 73 2.50 -0.35 -11.23
N HIS A 74 3.70 -0.75 -11.67
CA HIS A 74 4.28 -0.25 -12.92
C HIS A 74 3.59 -0.84 -14.16
N SER A 75 3.03 -2.06 -14.04
CA SER A 75 2.44 -2.83 -15.14
C SER A 75 0.93 -2.58 -15.30
N ALA A 76 0.21 -2.32 -14.21
CA ALA A 76 -1.24 -2.25 -14.14
C ALA A 76 -1.85 -0.95 -14.71
N GLU A 77 -1.05 0.12 -14.88
CA GLU A 77 -1.50 1.39 -15.47
C GLU A 77 -0.86 1.66 -16.84
N LYS A 78 -0.96 0.67 -17.73
CA LYS A 78 -0.79 0.90 -19.18
C LYS A 78 -2.00 1.59 -19.78
#